data_AF-A0A959XMN2-F1
#
_entry.id   AF-A0A959XMN2-F1
#
_cell.length_a   1.000
_cell.length_b   1.000
_cell.length_c   1.000
_cell.angle_alpha   90.00
_cell.angle_beta   90.00
_cell.angle_gamma   90.00
#
_symmetry.space_group_name_H-M   'P 1'
#
loop_
_entity.id
_entity.type
_entity.pdbx_description
1 polymer ?
#
loop_
_entity_poly.entity_id
_entity_poly.type
_entity_poly.pdbx_seq_one_letter_code
_entity_poly.pdbx_strand_id
1 'polypeptide(L)'
;FKISSLRPKAHIFAFTSNKRILNMLNLVWGVRAEYYDKTVSTDHTIADIKHILRSKRYVAKGDLVVNIASMPIAEQGMANMIKLSPV
;
A
#
# COMPACT_ATOMS: atom_id res chain seq x y z
N PHE A 1 11.33 0.75 -4.40
CA PHE A 1 11.67 0.87 -5.83
C PHE A 1 11.52 -0.42 -6.64
N LYS A 2 11.83 -1.61 -6.11
CA LYS A 2 11.79 -2.91 -6.85
C LYS A 2 10.52 -3.19 -7.68
N ILE A 3 9.34 -2.89 -7.15
CA ILE A 3 8.07 -3.17 -7.87
C ILE A 3 7.89 -2.22 -9.05
N SER A 4 8.12 -0.93 -8.85
CA SER A 4 7.98 0.08 -9.92
C SER A 4 8.98 -0.11 -11.06
N SER A 5 10.20 -0.58 -10.78
CA SER A 5 11.19 -0.86 -11.82
C SER A 5 10.76 -1.96 -12.79
N LEU A 6 9.87 -2.87 -12.38
CA LEU A 6 9.30 -3.90 -13.26
C LEU A 6 8.22 -3.36 -14.20
N ARG A 7 7.85 -2.08 -14.08
CA ARG A 7 6.83 -1.39 -14.89
C ARG A 7 5.53 -2.21 -15.05
N PRO A 8 4.94 -2.74 -13.95
CA PRO A 8 3.70 -3.49 -14.06
C PRO A 8 2.57 -2.60 -14.58
N LYS A 9 1.59 -3.19 -15.28
CA LYS A 9 0.38 -2.49 -15.70
C LYS A 9 -0.55 -2.12 -14.53
N ALA A 10 -0.36 -2.76 -13.38
CA ALA A 10 -1.13 -2.48 -12.17
C ALA A 10 -0.73 -1.16 -11.52
N HIS A 11 -1.69 -0.47 -10.90
CA HIS A 11 -1.42 0.71 -10.09
C HIS A 11 -0.68 0.33 -8.79
N ILE A 12 0.36 1.08 -8.45
CA ILE A 12 1.14 0.86 -7.24
C ILE A 12 0.78 1.94 -6.22
N PHE A 13 0.23 1.52 -5.08
CA PHE A 13 -0.08 2.40 -3.95
C PHE A 13 0.88 2.14 -2.81
N ALA A 14 1.48 3.19 -2.25
CA ALA A 14 2.37 3.11 -1.11
C ALA A 14 1.80 3.91 0.06
N PHE A 15 1.77 3.31 1.24
CA PHE A 15 1.28 3.96 2.46
C PHE A 15 2.42 4.09 3.45
N THR A 16 2.65 5.30 3.95
CA THR A 16 3.73 5.55 4.92
C THR A 16 3.41 6.73 5.83
N SER A 17 3.82 6.63 7.09
CA SER A 17 3.77 7.72 8.07
C SER A 17 4.97 8.66 7.97
N ASN A 18 5.98 8.32 7.15
CA ASN A 18 7.18 9.12 6.97
C ASN A 18 7.02 10.07 5.78
N LYS A 19 6.82 11.37 6.06
CA LYS A 19 6.65 12.41 5.03
C LYS A 19 7.83 12.53 4.07
N ARG A 20 9.06 12.24 4.51
CA ARG A 20 10.24 12.26 3.62
C ARG A 20 10.16 11.15 2.59
N ILE A 21 9.85 9.93 3.03
CA ILE A 21 9.68 8.78 2.13
C ILE A 21 8.48 8.99 1.22
N LEU A 22 7.38 9.53 1.75
CA LEU A 22 6.17 9.86 1.00
C LEU A 22 6.48 10.74 -0.22
N ASN A 23 7.17 11.87 0.01
CA ASN A 23 7.53 12.81 -1.05
C ASN A 23 8.43 12.14 -2.10
N MET A 24 9.41 11.36 -1.66
CA MET A 24 10.31 10.63 -2.54
C MET A 24 9.58 9.60 -3.41
N LEU A 25 8.65 8.82 -2.83
CA LEU A 25 7.90 7.80 -3.55
C LEU A 25 6.94 8.38 -4.59
N ASN A 26 6.39 9.57 -4.37
CA ASN A 26 5.54 10.25 -5.35
C ASN A 26 6.31 10.74 -6.59
N LEU A 27 7.64 10.80 -6.57
CA LEU A 27 8.47 11.06 -7.75
C LEU A 27 8.75 9.79 -8.57
N VAL A 28 8.41 8.62 -8.05
CA VAL A 28 8.68 7.33 -8.69
C VAL A 28 7.57 7.01 -9.70
N TRP A 29 7.97 6.58 -10.89
CA TRP A 29 7.04 6.27 -11.96
C TRP A 29 5.99 5.23 -11.55
N GLY A 30 4.72 5.57 -11.78
CA GLY A 30 3.59 4.67 -11.56
C GLY A 30 3.26 4.40 -10.09
N VAL A 31 3.90 5.11 -9.16
CA VAL A 31 3.64 5.00 -7.72
C VAL A 31 2.79 6.19 -7.27
N ARG A 32 1.73 5.90 -6.51
CA ARG A 32 1.00 6.91 -5.74
C ARG A 32 1.23 6.63 -4.27
N ALA A 33 1.91 7.54 -3.59
CA ALA A 33 2.18 7.43 -2.17
C ALA A 33 1.23 8.32 -1.37
N GLU A 34 0.58 7.74 -0.37
CA GLU A 34 -0.35 8.42 0.52
C GLU A 34 0.12 8.37 1.97
N TYR A 35 -0.10 9.47 2.69
CA TYR A 35 0.23 9.56 4.09
C TYR A 35 -0.73 8.69 4.90
N TYR A 36 -0.18 7.83 5.75
CA TYR A 36 -0.95 6.97 6.63
C TYR A 36 -0.17 6.72 7.91
N ASP A 37 -0.70 7.16 9.05
CA ASP A 37 -0.05 7.18 10.36
C ASP A 37 -0.78 6.36 11.42
N LYS A 38 -1.88 5.70 11.07
CA LYS A 38 -2.60 4.83 11.99
C LYS A 38 -1.82 3.54 12.23
N THR A 39 -1.24 3.41 13.41
CA THR A 39 -0.59 2.18 13.85
C THR A 39 -1.60 1.27 14.55
N VAL A 40 -2.38 0.53 13.76
CA VAL A 40 -3.32 -0.50 14.25
C VAL A 40 -2.79 -1.89 13.87
N SER A 41 -3.49 -2.96 14.27
CA SER A 41 -3.12 -4.33 13.87
C SER A 41 -3.00 -4.45 12.34
N THR A 42 -2.25 -5.46 11.87
CA THR A 42 -2.03 -5.70 10.44
C THR A 42 -3.34 -5.83 9.66
N ASP A 43 -4.32 -6.58 10.19
CA ASP A 43 -5.61 -6.76 9.51
C ASP A 43 -6.46 -5.50 9.48
N HIS A 44 -6.45 -4.72 10.57
CA HIS A 44 -7.12 -3.41 10.58
C HIS A 44 -6.49 -2.44 9.59
N THR A 45 -5.16 -2.41 9.49
CA THR A 45 -4.45 -1.56 8.51
C THR A 45 -4.83 -1.92 7.07
N ILE A 46 -4.91 -3.22 6.76
CA ILE A 46 -5.30 -3.68 5.43
C ILE A 46 -6.77 -3.30 5.12
N ALA A 47 -7.67 -3.40 6.10
CA ALA A 47 -9.06 -3.00 5.92
C ALA A 47 -9.21 -1.48 5.69
N ASP A 48 -8.49 -0.66 6.46
CA ASP A 48 -8.47 0.80 6.32
C ASP A 48 -7.93 1.21 4.95
N ILE A 49 -6.82 0.62 4.50
CA ILE A 49 -6.25 0.88 3.18
C ILE A 49 -7.25 0.56 2.07
N LYS A 50 -7.94 -0.59 2.14
CA LYS A 50 -8.98 -0.94 1.16
C LYS A 50 -10.12 0.09 1.14
N HIS A 51 -10.54 0.56 2.32
CA HIS A 51 -11.56 1.59 2.42
C HIS A 51 -11.13 2.89 1.73
N ILE A 52 -9.89 3.34 1.97
CA ILE A 52 -9.32 4.55 1.34
C ILE A 52 -9.26 4.40 -0.19
N LEU A 53 -8.79 3.25 -0.68
CA LEU A 53 -8.69 3.00 -2.12
C LEU A 53 -10.09 3.01 -2.78
N ARG A 54 -11.09 2.44 -2.11
CA ARG A 54 -12.47 2.41 -2.59
C ARG A 54 -13.13 3.78 -2.52
N SER A 55 -12.93 4.55 -1.45
CA SER A 55 -13.50 5.89 -1.30
C SER A 55 -12.95 6.85 -2.36
N LYS A 56 -11.69 6.67 -2.76
CA LYS A 56 -11.03 7.43 -3.82
C LYS A 56 -11.31 6.92 -5.24
N ARG A 57 -12.15 5.87 -5.37
CA ARG A 57 -12.50 5.23 -6.65
C ARG A 57 -11.29 4.70 -7.42
N TYR A 58 -10.22 4.29 -6.71
CA TYR A 58 -9.07 3.63 -7.33
C TYR A 58 -9.28 2.14 -7.55
N VAL A 59 -10.21 1.54 -6.79
CA VAL A 59 -10.60 0.14 -6.89
C VAL A 59 -12.12 0.04 -6.83
N ALA A 60 -12.67 -0.94 -7.56
CA ALA A 60 -14.08 -1.27 -7.59
C ALA A 60 -14.33 -2.67 -6.97
N LYS A 61 -15.59 -2.95 -6.65
CA LYS A 61 -16.00 -4.27 -6.15
C LYS A 61 -15.68 -5.32 -7.21
N GLY A 62 -14.96 -6.37 -6.82
CA GLY A 62 -14.52 -7.44 -7.73
C GLY A 62 -13.10 -7.28 -8.25
N ASP A 63 -12.44 -6.13 -8.00
CA ASP A 63 -11.01 -5.99 -8.28
C ASP A 63 -10.17 -6.81 -7.30
N LEU A 64 -8.98 -7.20 -7.75
CA LEU A 64 -8.02 -7.96 -6.98
C LEU A 64 -6.88 -7.05 -6.49
N VAL A 65 -6.63 -7.06 -5.18
CA VAL A 65 -5.56 -6.25 -4.57
C VAL A 65 -4.49 -7.17 -3.97
N VAL A 66 -3.25 -6.89 -4.33
CA VAL A 66 -2.04 -7.52 -3.76
C VAL A 66 -1.48 -6.58 -2.69
N ASN A 67 -1.53 -7.01 -1.44
CA ASN A 67 -0.94 -6.27 -0.33
C ASN A 67 0.44 -6.82 -0.01
N ILE A 68 1.42 -5.93 0.14
CA ILE A 68 2.78 -6.28 0.54
C ILE A 68 3.08 -5.49 1.81
N ALA A 69 3.43 -6.20 2.88
CA ALA A 69 3.66 -5.60 4.18
C ALA A 69 4.70 -6.40 4.99
N SER A 70 5.05 -5.89 6.16
CA SER A 70 5.69 -6.67 7.21
C SER A 70 4.64 -7.12 8.23
N MET A 71 4.78 -8.34 8.73
CA MET A 71 3.98 -8.86 9.84
C MET A 71 4.94 -9.29 10.98
N PRO A 72 4.74 -8.78 12.21
CA PRO A 72 3.79 -7.72 12.59
C PRO A 72 4.21 -6.33 12.08
N ILE A 73 3.24 -5.51 11.67
CA ILE A 73 3.52 -4.19 11.07
C ILE A 73 4.16 -3.20 12.05
N ALA A 74 3.93 -3.42 13.36
CA ALA A 74 4.44 -2.60 14.45
C ALA A 74 5.98 -2.64 14.55
N GLU A 75 6.61 -3.74 14.13
CA GLU A 75 8.07 -3.89 14.18
C GLU A 75 8.78 -3.13 13.06
N GLN A 76 8.04 -2.56 12.10
CA GLN A 76 8.60 -1.85 10.93
C GLN A 76 9.71 -2.63 10.21
N GLY A 77 9.65 -3.96 10.27
CA GLY A 77 10.62 -4.84 9.66
C GLY A 77 10.55 -4.86 8.14
N MET A 78 11.44 -5.64 7.52
CA MET A 78 11.41 -5.86 6.07
C MET A 78 10.10 -6.54 5.64
N ALA A 79 9.66 -6.28 4.41
CA ALA A 79 8.47 -6.90 3.86
C ALA A 79 8.63 -8.43 3.80
N ASN A 80 7.78 -9.14 4.55
CA ASN A 80 7.78 -10.60 4.67
C ASN A 80 6.39 -11.21 4.36
N MET A 81 5.40 -10.39 4.00
CA MET A 81 4.03 -10.82 3.72
C MET A 81 3.58 -10.37 2.34
N ILE A 82 2.92 -11.28 1.62
CA ILE A 82 2.06 -10.98 0.47
C ILE A 82 0.65 -11.51 0.78
N LYS A 83 -0.36 -10.65 0.71
CA LYS A 83 -1.77 -11.02 0.91
C LYS A 83 -2.59 -10.62 -0.31
N LEU A 84 -3.11 -11.62 -1.01
CA LEU A 84 -4.05 -11.43 -2.10
C LEU A 84 -5.45 -11.33 -1.54
N SER A 85 -6.22 -10.32 -1.97
CA SER A 85 -7.61 -10.24 -1.54
C SER A 85 -8.48 -9.46 -2.51
N PRO A 86 -9.74 -9.86 -2.69
CA PRO A 86 -10.70 -9.07 -3.44
C PRO A 86 -11.08 -7.79 -2.66
N VAL A 87 -11.59 -6.82 -3.41
CA VAL A 87 -12.16 -5.54 -2.95
C VAL A 87 -13.66 -5.64 -2.73
#